data_AF-A0A9Q5NZU0-F1
#
_entry.id   AF-A0A9Q5NZU0-F1
#
_cell.length_a   1.000
_cell.length_b   1.000
_cell.length_c   1.000
_cell.angle_alpha   90.00
_cell.angle_beta   90.00
_cell.angle_gamma   90.00
#
_symmetry.space_group_name_H-M   'P 1'
#
loop_
_entity.id
_entity.type
_entity.pdbx_description
1 polymer ?
#
loop_
_entity_poly.entity_id
_entity_poly.type
_entity_poly.pdbx_seq_one_letter_code
_entity_poly.pdbx_strand_id
1 'polypeptide(L)'
;MIFILILGLLFIILAIQFRRGKWSRLIAGNTFGDRPKEKVDKAAKTVSNLLIYIGLEFIISYFLDVFIKKGAKISLIGLIPIIIYAFYMIFVYLKAYLKNEI
;
A
#
# COMPACT_ATOMS: atom_id res chain seq x y z
N MET A 1 18.27 10.43 2.55
CA MET A 1 17.96 9.22 3.38
C MET A 1 16.88 9.48 4.42
N ILE A 2 16.98 10.52 5.27
CA ILE A 2 15.95 10.82 6.28
C ILE A 2 14.52 10.96 5.69
N PHE A 3 14.40 11.45 4.46
CA PHE A 3 13.12 11.56 3.75
C PHE A 3 12.42 10.20 3.54
N ILE A 4 13.18 9.13 3.31
CA ILE A 4 12.63 7.77 3.15
C ILE A 4 12.05 7.28 4.47
N LEU A 5 12.72 7.56 5.59
CA LEU A 5 12.21 7.25 6.92
C LEU A 5 10.88 7.99 7.19
N ILE A 6 10.82 9.28 6.86
CA ILE A 6 9.61 10.11 7.02
C ILE A 6 8.46 9.55 6.16
N LEU A 7 8.73 9.19 4.90
CA LEU A 7 7.75 8.55 4.03
C LEU A 7 7.28 7.20 4.57
N GLY A 8 8.20 6.38 5.08
CA GLY A 8 7.87 5.10 5.68
C GLY A 8 6.90 5.26 6.85
N LEU A 9 7.20 6.18 7.77
CA LEU A 9 6.33 6.51 8.90
C LEU A 9 4.98 7.07 8.45
N LEU A 10 4.95 7.94 7.42
CA LEU A 10 3.72 8.46 6.85
C LEU A 10 2.82 7.34 6.33
N PHE A 11 3.38 6.36 5.61
CA PHE A 11 2.61 5.21 5.12
C PHE A 11 2.06 4.33 6.25
N ILE A 12 2.81 4.13 7.33
CA ILE A 12 2.31 3.43 8.52
C ILE A 12 1.13 4.20 9.13
N ILE A 13 1.24 5.52 9.28
CA ILE A 13 0.16 6.35 9.82
C ILE A 13 -1.09 6.24 8.95
N LEU A 14 -0.95 6.38 7.63
CA LEU A 14 -2.04 6.25 6.68
C LEU A 14 -2.71 4.88 6.78
N ALA A 15 -1.93 3.80 6.81
CA ALA A 15 -2.45 2.44 6.99
C ALA A 15 -3.27 2.28 8.26
N ILE A 16 -2.83 2.86 9.38
CA ILE A 16 -3.57 2.82 10.65
C ILE A 16 -4.89 3.58 10.51
N GLN A 17 -4.91 4.76 9.88
CA GLN A 17 -6.15 5.53 9.70
C GLN A 17 -7.14 4.80 8.79
N PHE A 18 -6.66 4.09 7.77
CA PHE A 18 -7.48 3.27 6.91
C PHE A 18 -8.05 2.04 7.64
N ARG A 19 -7.26 1.33 8.46
CA ARG A 19 -7.78 0.25 9.32
C ARG A 19 -8.84 0.71 10.32
N ARG A 20 -8.69 1.93 10.84
CA ARG A 20 -9.67 2.54 11.76
C ARG A 20 -10.96 2.98 11.06
N GLY A 21 -11.04 2.84 9.73
CA GLY A 21 -12.20 3.26 8.94
C GLY A 21 -12.39 4.77 8.87
N LYS A 22 -11.52 5.58 9.50
CA LYS A 22 -11.62 7.04 9.51
C LYS A 22 -11.51 7.62 8.11
N TRP A 23 -10.67 7.00 7.29
CA TRP A 23 -10.32 7.47 5.94
C TRP A 23 -10.83 6.51 4.86
N SER A 24 -11.77 5.62 5.21
CA SER A 24 -12.37 4.65 4.27
C SER A 24 -13.08 5.33 3.08
N ARG A 25 -13.58 6.56 3.28
CA ARG A 25 -14.16 7.40 2.22
C ARG A 25 -13.18 7.67 1.07
N LEU A 26 -11.89 7.78 1.37
CA LEU A 26 -10.83 7.98 0.37
C LEU A 26 -10.52 6.70 -0.43
N ILE A 27 -10.87 5.52 0.10
CA ILE A 27 -10.36 4.23 -0.42
C ILE A 27 -11.25 3.55 -1.47
N ALA A 28 -12.45 4.04 -1.73
CA ALA A 28 -13.32 3.40 -2.72
C ALA A 28 -14.09 4.39 -3.59
N GLY A 29 -13.68 5.66 -3.62
CA GLY A 29 -14.52 6.74 -4.14
C GLY A 29 -15.86 6.81 -3.42
N ASN A 30 -15.93 6.30 -2.19
CA ASN A 30 -17.15 6.20 -1.40
C ASN A 30 -17.42 7.52 -0.66
N THR A 31 -17.33 8.62 -1.38
CA THR A 31 -17.46 9.98 -0.84
C THR A 31 -18.88 10.19 -0.29
N PHE A 32 -19.88 9.57 -0.90
CA PHE A 32 -21.29 9.70 -0.54
C PHE A 32 -21.89 8.49 0.17
N GLY A 33 -21.11 7.42 0.41
CA GLY A 33 -21.59 6.22 1.12
C GLY A 33 -22.26 5.17 0.22
N ASP A 34 -22.20 5.35 -1.09
CA ASP A 34 -22.88 4.57 -2.13
C ASP A 34 -22.41 3.10 -2.22
N ARG A 35 -21.22 2.78 -1.69
CA ARG A 35 -20.68 1.42 -1.73
C ARG A 35 -20.98 0.63 -0.45
N PRO A 36 -21.30 -0.68 -0.57
CA PRO A 36 -21.50 -1.54 0.59
C PRO A 36 -20.31 -1.51 1.54
N LYS A 37 -20.59 -1.31 2.84
CA LYS A 37 -19.58 -1.21 3.90
C LYS A 37 -18.58 -2.36 3.87
N GLU A 38 -19.03 -3.59 3.64
CA GLU A 38 -18.17 -4.78 3.59
C GLU A 38 -17.12 -4.68 2.46
N LYS A 39 -17.51 -4.20 1.28
CA LYS A 39 -16.58 -3.99 0.15
C LYS A 39 -15.56 -2.89 0.46
N VAL A 40 -16.00 -1.83 1.13
CA VAL A 40 -15.15 -0.71 1.55
C VAL A 40 -14.16 -1.14 2.63
N ASP A 41 -14.60 -1.90 3.62
CA ASP A 41 -13.75 -2.41 4.70
C ASP A 41 -12.71 -3.41 4.18
N LYS A 42 -13.10 -4.28 3.23
CA LYS A 42 -12.17 -5.19 2.55
C LYS A 42 -11.11 -4.42 1.76
N ALA A 43 -11.51 -3.41 0.99
CA ALA A 43 -10.59 -2.54 0.28
C ALA A 43 -9.65 -1.77 1.24
N ALA A 44 -10.19 -1.24 2.34
CA ALA A 44 -9.42 -0.53 3.35
C ALA A 44 -8.38 -1.44 4.01
N LYS A 45 -8.73 -2.69 4.31
CA LYS A 45 -7.80 -3.68 4.85
C LYS A 45 -6.68 -4.01 3.86
N THR A 46 -7.02 -4.21 2.58
CA THR A 46 -6.04 -4.47 1.51
C THR A 46 -5.05 -3.31 1.35
N VAL A 47 -5.56 -2.09 1.18
CA VAL A 47 -4.73 -0.89 1.02
C VAL A 47 -3.88 -0.64 2.27
N SER A 48 -4.44 -0.85 3.47
CA SER A 48 -3.68 -0.72 4.72
C SER A 48 -2.52 -1.72 4.80
N ASN A 49 -2.75 -2.97 4.40
CA ASN A 49 -1.69 -3.98 4.40
C ASN A 49 -0.57 -3.61 3.42
N LEU A 50 -0.93 -3.10 2.24
CA LEU A 50 0.03 -2.61 1.24
C LEU A 50 0.87 -1.46 1.80
N LEU A 51 0.23 -0.46 2.41
CA LEU A 51 0.90 0.69 3.01
C LEU A 51 1.79 0.32 4.20
N ILE A 52 1.37 -0.66 5.01
CA ILE A 52 2.24 -1.20 6.07
C ILE A 52 3.49 -1.82 5.46
N TYR A 53 3.32 -2.65 4.43
CA TYR A 53 4.45 -3.33 3.78
C TYR A 53 5.43 -2.32 3.16
N ILE A 54 4.94 -1.36 2.38
CA ILE A 54 5.76 -0.29 1.79
C ILE A 54 6.43 0.56 2.88
N GLY A 55 5.69 0.90 3.93
CA GLY A 55 6.20 1.69 5.04
C GLY A 55 7.34 0.99 5.79
N LEU A 56 7.18 -0.31 6.08
CA LEU A 56 8.23 -1.13 6.71
C LEU A 56 9.45 -1.26 5.80
N GLU A 57 9.26 -1.50 4.50
CA GLU A 57 10.37 -1.59 3.54
C GLU A 57 11.20 -0.30 3.52
N PHE A 58 10.54 0.86 3.55
CA PHE A 58 11.23 2.15 3.58
C PHE A 58 12.02 2.37 4.88
N ILE A 59 11.43 1.97 6.01
CA ILE A 59 12.11 2.04 7.31
C ILE A 59 13.33 1.10 7.32
N ILE A 60 13.16 -0.16 6.91
CA ILE A 60 14.23 -1.15 6.85
C ILE A 60 15.35 -0.67 5.92
N SER A 61 14.99 -0.17 4.74
CA SER A 61 15.95 0.38 3.77
C SER A 61 16.78 1.51 4.35
N TYR A 62 16.15 2.42 5.11
CA TYR A 62 16.86 3.48 5.82
C TYR A 62 17.88 2.93 6.82
N PHE A 63 17.49 1.95 7.65
CA PHE A 63 18.41 1.34 8.62
C PHE A 63 19.54 0.55 7.94
N LEU A 64 19.24 -0.21 6.88
CA LEU A 64 20.27 -0.94 6.12
C LEU A 64 21.29 0.00 5.47
N ASP A 65 20.86 1.16 5.00
CA ASP A 65 21.76 2.16 4.41
C ASP A 65 22.63 2.83 5.47
N VAL A 66 22.03 3.29 6.56
CA VAL A 66 22.72 3.99 7.66
C VAL A 66 23.73 3.10 8.38
N PHE A 67 23.38 1.84 8.65
CA PHE A 67 24.20 0.97 9.51
C PHE A 67 25.06 -0.04 8.74
N ILE A 68 24.64 -0.48 7.55
CA ILE A 68 25.31 -1.59 6.82
C ILE A 68 26.03 -1.09 5.56
N LYS A 69 25.79 0.15 5.10
CA LYS A 69 26.36 0.73 3.85
C LYS A 69 26.16 -0.15 2.59
N LYS A 70 25.21 -1.08 2.63
CA LYS A 70 24.76 -1.94 1.51
C LYS A 70 23.28 -1.73 1.16
N GLY A 71 22.63 -0.75 1.79
CA GLY A 71 21.17 -0.59 1.82
C GLY A 71 20.51 -0.55 0.44
N ALA A 72 21.05 0.24 -0.48
CA ALA A 72 20.42 0.49 -1.78
C ALA A 72 20.20 -0.76 -2.67
N LYS A 73 21.07 -1.78 -2.58
CA LYS A 73 20.91 -3.01 -3.39
C LYS A 73 19.91 -3.99 -2.76
N ILE A 74 19.85 -4.04 -1.44
CA ILE A 74 18.96 -4.95 -0.71
C ILE A 74 17.52 -4.40 -0.71
N SER A 75 17.35 -3.09 -0.61
CA SER A 75 16.03 -2.42 -0.66
C SER A 75 15.30 -2.60 -1.99
N LEU A 76 16.02 -2.77 -3.10
CA LEU A 76 15.39 -3.00 -4.41
C LEU A 76 14.75 -4.40 -4.50
N ILE A 77 15.24 -5.37 -3.72
CA ILE A 77 14.71 -6.73 -3.72
C ILE A 77 13.33 -6.78 -3.03
N GLY A 78 13.14 -6.00 -1.96
CA GLY A 78 11.85 -5.90 -1.25
C GLY A 78 10.74 -5.25 -2.08
N LEU A 79 11.08 -4.48 -3.13
CA LEU A 79 10.09 -3.88 -4.04
C LEU A 79 9.54 -4.86 -5.08
N ILE A 80 10.25 -5.95 -5.38
CA ILE A 80 9.84 -6.96 -6.37
C ILE A 80 8.44 -7.53 -6.07
N PRO A 81 8.13 -8.02 -4.85
CA PRO A 81 6.79 -8.54 -4.56
C PRO A 81 5.70 -7.47 -4.66
N ILE A 82 5.98 -6.20 -4.35
CA ILE A 82 5.01 -5.09 -4.51
C ILE A 82 4.69 -4.88 -5.98
N ILE A 83 5.73 -4.85 -6.83
CA ILE A 83 5.58 -4.68 -8.27
C ILE A 83 4.76 -5.84 -8.85
N ILE A 84 5.09 -7.08 -8.49
CA ILE A 84 4.34 -8.27 -8.92
C ILE A 84 2.87 -8.19 -8.47
N TYR A 85 2.62 -7.83 -7.21
CA TYR A 85 1.26 -7.68 -6.70
C TYR A 85 0.48 -6.57 -7.43
N ALA A 86 1.13 -5.44 -7.72
CA ALA A 86 0.53 -4.35 -8.49
C ALA A 86 0.16 -4.79 -9.91
N PHE A 87 1.07 -5.49 -10.61
CA PHE A 87 0.79 -6.05 -11.94
C PHE A 87 -0.36 -7.06 -11.90
N TYR A 88 -0.39 -7.94 -10.91
CA TYR A 88 -1.49 -8.88 -10.71
C TYR A 88 -2.83 -8.16 -10.54
N MET A 89 -2.88 -7.13 -9.70
CA MET A 89 -4.10 -6.33 -9.47
C MET A 89 -4.55 -5.61 -10.75
N ILE A 90 -3.62 -5.02 -11.51
CA ILE A 90 -3.91 -4.37 -12.79
C ILE A 90 -4.48 -5.39 -13.78
N PHE A 91 -3.88 -6.58 -13.88
CA PHE A 91 -4.36 -7.65 -14.77
C PHE A 91 -5.76 -8.13 -14.38
N VAL A 92 -6.03 -8.36 -13.09
CA VAL A 92 -7.36 -8.74 -12.59
C VAL A 92 -8.39 -7.68 -12.94
N TYR A 93 -8.05 -6.40 -12.76
CA TYR A 93 -8.96 -5.28 -13.05
C TYR A 93 -9.25 -5.14 -14.54
N LEU A 94 -8.21 -5.22 -15.39
CA LEU A 94 -8.35 -5.21 -16.86
C LEU A 94 -9.23 -6.37 -17.34
N LYS A 95 -9.03 -7.57 -16.79
CA LYS A 95 -9.83 -8.74 -17.14
C LYS A 95 -11.30 -8.55 -16.79
N ALA A 96 -11.60 -7.98 -15.62
CA ALA A 96 -12.97 -7.71 -15.20
C ALA A 96 -13.63 -6.62 -16.04
N TYR A 97 -12.89 -5.55 -16.38
CA TYR A 97 -13.35 -4.49 -17.29
C TYR A 97 -13.69 -5.04 -18.68
N LEU A 98 -12.81 -5.87 -19.27
CA LEU A 98 -13.06 -6.50 -20.58
C LEU A 98 -14.28 -7.44 -20.59
N LYS A 99 -14.71 -7.92 -19.42
CA LYS A 99 -15.89 -8.77 -19.26
C LYS A 99 -17.18 -8.00 -18.94
N ASN A 100 -17.15 -6.67 -18.84
CA ASN A 100 -18.25 -5.84 -18.34
C ASN A 100 -18.76 -6.28 -16.94
N GLU A 101 -17.89 -6.79 -16.08
CA GLU A 101 -18.22 -7.19 -14.71
C GLU A 101 -18.05 -6.03 -13.69
N ILE A 102 -17.61 -4.85 -14.16
CA ILE A 102 -17.40 -3.61 -13.39
C ILE A 102 -17.98 -2.44 -14.17
#